data_AF-A0A4Q4UTB6-F1
#
_entry.id   AF-A0A4Q4UTB6-F1
#
_cell.length_a   1.000
_cell.length_b   1.000
_cell.length_c   1.000
_cell.angle_alpha   90.00
_cell.angle_beta   90.00
_cell.angle_gamma   90.00
#
_symmetry.space_group_name_H-M   'P 1'
#
loop_
_entity.id
_entity.type
_entity.pdbx_description
1 polymer ?
#
loop_
_entity_poly.entity_id
_entity_poly.type
_entity_poly.pdbx_seq_one_letter_code
_entity_poly.pdbx_strand_id
1 'polypeptide(L)'
;MSKGPLTPEVPRKMVIRDLQAQFVNEMVFRAVQCNAIYEDRYLLGTSLARPIVAREQVRVAQEYKCDILSHGCTGKGNDQVRFELAWQAVPLRHPLAKGIPVKVTIENGEEVTEPVELFKLLNRIGHDAGVGRVDIVENRFIGLKSRGCYDTPGLTILRLAHIDLEGLVMDSAVRALRDQFITISWSRQLYNGMYFSPEREFVENSIIFSQQNVNGVVRIMAYKGNAYALGRGSETSNLYSEEDASMDSHSTFSPMDTTWFIAIQAIRLKKYGESKISQGTLRTES
;
A
#
# COMPACT_ATOMS: atom_id res chain seq x y z
N MET A 1 40.36 -43.68 24.50
CA MET A 1 39.03 -43.51 23.87
C MET A 1 39.22 -42.65 22.62
N SER A 2 39.28 -43.29 21.45
CA SER A 2 39.34 -42.57 20.17
C SER A 2 37.99 -41.93 19.90
N LYS A 3 37.96 -40.61 19.74
CA LYS A 3 36.81 -39.95 19.12
C LYS A 3 36.81 -40.38 17.66
N GLY A 4 35.87 -41.25 17.29
CA GLY A 4 35.61 -41.58 15.90
C GLY A 4 35.30 -40.31 15.08
N PRO A 5 35.45 -40.36 13.75
CA PRO A 5 35.17 -39.19 12.92
C PRO A 5 33.72 -38.74 13.13
N LEU A 6 33.55 -37.51 13.60
CA LEU A 6 32.29 -36.79 13.46
C LEU A 6 32.10 -36.56 11.96
N THR A 7 31.44 -37.49 11.28
CA THR A 7 30.69 -37.14 10.09
C THR A 7 29.29 -36.80 10.58
N PRO A 8 28.94 -35.52 10.86
CA PRO A 8 27.54 -35.19 10.93
C PRO A 8 26.99 -35.49 9.54
N GLU A 9 25.99 -36.36 9.46
CA GLU A 9 25.10 -36.39 8.31
C GLU A 9 24.52 -34.97 8.20
N VAL A 10 25.16 -34.11 7.40
CA VAL A 10 24.61 -32.79 7.07
C VAL A 10 23.31 -33.10 6.34
N PRO A 11 22.13 -32.81 6.90
CA PRO A 11 20.90 -33.09 6.19
C PRO A 11 20.89 -32.23 4.93
N ARG A 12 21.10 -32.84 3.76
CA ARG A 12 20.95 -32.16 2.48
C ARG A 12 19.46 -32.03 2.17
N LYS A 13 18.75 -31.26 2.99
CA LYS A 13 17.34 -30.98 2.78
C LYS A 13 17.20 -29.66 2.05
N MET A 14 16.73 -29.75 0.81
CA MET A 14 16.29 -28.59 0.04
C MET A 14 14.77 -28.50 0.19
N VAL A 15 14.30 -27.42 0.81
CA VAL A 15 12.88 -27.17 0.99
C VAL A 15 12.47 -26.06 0.03
N ILE A 16 11.56 -26.37 -0.89
CA ILE A 16 10.95 -25.40 -1.80
C ILE A 16 9.51 -25.20 -1.31
N ARG A 17 9.20 -23.98 -0.87
CA ARG A 17 7.84 -23.58 -0.45
C ARG A 17 7.29 -22.60 -1.47
N ASP A 18 6.11 -22.91 -2.00
CA ASP A 18 5.33 -21.93 -2.76
C ASP A 18 4.58 -21.02 -1.78
N LEU A 19 4.95 -19.74 -1.77
CA LEU A 19 4.35 -18.70 -0.93
C LEU A 19 3.64 -17.63 -1.76
N GLN A 20 3.38 -17.86 -3.05
CA GLN A 20 2.81 -16.85 -3.94
C GLN A 20 1.44 -16.37 -3.44
N ALA A 21 0.54 -17.29 -3.11
CA ALA A 21 -0.78 -16.95 -2.59
C ALA A 21 -0.69 -16.18 -1.27
N GLN A 22 0.23 -16.58 -0.39
CA GLN A 22 0.44 -15.90 0.88
C GLN A 22 0.97 -14.48 0.70
N PHE A 23 1.95 -14.31 -0.18
CA PHE A 23 2.53 -13.02 -0.52
C PHE A 23 1.48 -12.06 -1.10
N VAL A 24 0.66 -12.55 -2.04
CA VAL A 24 -0.39 -11.73 -2.66
C VAL A 24 -1.46 -11.34 -1.63
N ASN A 25 -1.99 -12.33 -0.90
CA ASN A 25 -3.11 -12.12 0.01
C ASN A 25 -2.75 -11.29 1.25
N GLU A 26 -1.57 -11.53 1.84
CA GLU A 26 -1.17 -10.86 3.09
C GLU A 26 -0.42 -9.54 2.84
N MET A 27 0.39 -9.44 1.79
CA MET A 27 1.28 -8.28 1.58
C MET A 27 0.80 -7.38 0.45
N VAL A 28 0.64 -7.92 -0.75
CA VAL A 28 0.31 -7.12 -1.95
C VAL A 28 -1.03 -6.42 -1.75
N PHE A 29 -2.06 -7.15 -1.34
CA PHE A 29 -3.37 -6.56 -1.15
C PHE A 29 -3.42 -5.59 0.02
N ARG A 30 -2.68 -5.84 1.11
CA ARG A 30 -2.57 -4.87 2.20
C ARG A 30 -1.91 -3.57 1.73
N ALA A 31 -0.88 -3.66 0.90
CA ALA A 31 -0.21 -2.51 0.32
C ALA A 31 -1.15 -1.73 -0.61
N VAL A 32 -2.02 -2.41 -1.36
CA VAL A 32 -3.06 -1.77 -2.18
C VAL A 32 -4.06 -1.04 -1.27
N GLN A 33 -4.59 -1.69 -0.24
CA GLN A 33 -5.56 -1.10 0.70
C GLN A 33 -5.09 0.19 1.36
N CYS A 34 -3.82 0.29 1.70
CA CYS A 34 -3.28 1.50 2.31
C CYS A 34 -2.61 2.42 1.31
N ASN A 35 -2.72 2.15 0.01
CA ASN A 35 -2.07 2.88 -1.08
C ASN A 35 -0.57 3.08 -0.85
N ALA A 36 0.09 2.04 -0.32
CA ALA A 36 1.46 2.07 0.15
C ALA A 36 2.40 2.64 -0.92
N ILE A 37 3.22 3.59 -0.49
CA ILE A 37 4.18 4.28 -1.35
C ILE A 37 5.29 4.85 -0.48
N TYR A 38 6.54 4.62 -0.87
CA TYR A 38 7.71 5.18 -0.20
C TYR A 38 8.29 6.31 -1.04
N GLU A 39 8.52 7.46 -0.40
CA GLU A 39 9.03 8.68 -1.03
C GLU A 39 8.29 9.04 -2.33
N ASP A 40 6.96 8.87 -2.30
CA ASP A 40 6.00 9.20 -3.37
C ASP A 40 6.26 8.50 -4.72
N ARG A 41 7.05 7.43 -4.73
CA ARG A 41 7.54 6.80 -5.96
C ARG A 41 7.64 5.28 -5.89
N TYR A 42 8.15 4.72 -4.80
CA TYR A 42 8.46 3.30 -4.72
C TYR A 42 7.31 2.49 -4.08
N LEU A 43 6.76 1.52 -4.82
CA LEU A 43 5.66 0.65 -4.37
C LEU A 43 6.12 -0.56 -3.54
N LEU A 44 7.29 -0.48 -2.91
CA LEU A 44 7.75 -1.40 -1.87
C LEU A 44 7.92 -2.87 -2.29
N GLY A 45 7.96 -3.18 -3.59
CA GLY A 45 7.95 -4.55 -4.11
C GLY A 45 8.91 -5.53 -3.41
N THR A 46 10.19 -5.14 -3.26
CA THR A 46 11.17 -5.95 -2.52
C THR A 46 10.87 -5.99 -1.02
N SER A 47 10.47 -4.86 -0.43
CA SER A 47 10.18 -4.73 1.00
C SER A 47 9.00 -5.62 1.42
N LEU A 48 7.96 -5.73 0.57
CA LEU A 48 6.78 -6.57 0.78
C LEU A 48 7.14 -8.06 0.87
N ALA A 49 8.15 -8.53 0.12
CA ALA A 49 8.47 -9.95 0.09
C ALA A 49 9.22 -10.41 1.36
N ARG A 50 10.03 -9.54 1.96
CA ARG A 50 10.98 -9.95 3.02
C ARG A 50 10.30 -10.51 4.27
N PRO A 51 9.19 -9.93 4.78
CA PRO A 51 8.50 -10.49 5.94
C PRO A 51 7.99 -11.92 5.72
N ILE A 52 7.46 -12.21 4.53
CA ILE A 52 6.96 -13.55 4.17
C ILE A 52 8.09 -14.56 4.11
N VAL A 53 9.17 -14.21 3.41
CA VAL A 53 10.34 -15.09 3.28
C VAL A 53 11.01 -15.32 4.64
N ALA A 54 11.19 -14.26 5.44
CA ALA A 54 11.80 -14.36 6.77
C ALA A 54 10.97 -15.23 7.72
N ARG A 55 9.64 -15.06 7.71
CA ARG A 55 8.72 -15.87 8.52
C ARG A 55 8.75 -17.34 8.12
N GLU A 56 8.77 -17.65 6.82
CA GLU A 56 8.85 -19.05 6.37
C GLU A 56 10.23 -19.66 6.65
N GLN A 57 11.32 -18.88 6.57
CA GLN A 57 12.65 -19.34 6.98
C GLN A 57 12.68 -19.76 8.46
N VAL A 58 12.10 -18.95 9.36
CA VAL A 58 11.96 -19.29 10.79
C VAL A 58 11.13 -20.56 10.97
N ARG A 59 10.01 -20.68 10.24
CA ARG A 59 9.14 -21.86 10.31
C ARG A 59 9.85 -23.14 9.86
N VAL A 60 10.58 -23.09 8.75
CA VAL A 60 11.36 -24.22 8.22
C VAL A 60 12.50 -24.57 9.18
N ALA A 61 13.21 -23.56 9.71
CA ALA A 61 14.24 -23.81 10.73
C ALA A 61 13.67 -24.54 11.95
N GLN A 62 12.47 -24.18 12.41
CA GLN A 62 11.80 -24.89 13.51
C GLN A 62 11.36 -26.32 13.12
N GLU A 63 10.80 -26.50 11.91
CA GLU A 63 10.42 -27.81 11.36
C GLU A 63 11.61 -28.79 11.35
N TYR A 64 12.80 -28.30 10.98
CA TYR A 64 14.02 -29.09 10.87
C TYR A 64 14.97 -28.95 12.06
N LYS A 65 14.56 -28.25 13.13
CA LYS A 65 15.36 -28.03 14.35
C LYS A 65 16.74 -27.43 14.07
N CYS A 66 16.79 -26.40 13.23
CA CYS A 66 18.00 -25.64 12.94
C CYS A 66 18.19 -24.54 14.00
N ASP A 67 19.41 -24.43 14.53
CA ASP A 67 19.77 -23.41 15.54
C ASP A 67 20.19 -22.07 14.91
N ILE A 68 20.52 -22.07 13.62
CA ILE A 68 21.11 -20.92 12.91
C ILE A 68 20.34 -20.65 11.62
N LEU A 69 20.02 -19.37 11.39
CA LEU A 69 19.53 -18.83 10.13
C LEU A 69 20.64 -18.02 9.44
N SER A 70 20.59 -17.93 8.11
CA SER A 70 21.57 -17.17 7.33
C SER A 70 20.92 -16.56 6.08
N HIS A 71 21.50 -15.45 5.59
CA HIS A 71 21.11 -14.80 4.35
C HIS A 71 22.33 -14.22 3.61
N GLY A 72 22.21 -14.01 2.30
CA GLY A 72 23.24 -13.39 1.46
C GLY A 72 23.17 -11.86 1.32
N CYS A 73 22.40 -11.17 2.18
CA CYS A 73 22.25 -9.72 2.10
C CYS A 73 23.58 -8.99 2.38
N THR A 74 23.83 -7.88 1.70
CA THR A 74 25.03 -7.05 1.94
C THR A 74 24.86 -6.11 3.12
N GLY A 75 25.97 -5.72 3.75
CA GLY A 75 26.04 -4.79 4.89
C GLY A 75 25.52 -3.38 4.63
N LYS A 76 25.25 -3.00 3.38
CA LYS A 76 24.76 -1.67 2.99
C LYS A 76 23.30 -1.67 2.55
N GLY A 77 22.65 -2.83 2.49
CA GLY A 77 21.27 -2.96 2.01
C GLY A 77 20.25 -2.86 3.14
N ASN A 78 19.01 -2.49 2.82
CA ASN A 78 17.89 -2.55 3.78
C ASN A 78 17.45 -4.00 4.06
N ASP A 79 17.74 -4.95 3.16
CA ASP A 79 17.25 -6.33 3.29
C ASP A 79 17.83 -7.08 4.49
N GLN A 80 19.09 -6.81 4.89
CA GLN A 80 19.65 -7.39 6.13
C GLN A 80 18.79 -7.01 7.34
N VAL A 81 18.38 -5.74 7.43
CA VAL A 81 17.55 -5.22 8.53
C VAL A 81 16.19 -5.89 8.50
N ARG A 82 15.57 -6.03 7.32
CA ARG A 82 14.25 -6.66 7.16
C ARG A 82 14.26 -8.13 7.58
N PHE A 83 15.29 -8.89 7.21
CA PHE A 83 15.40 -10.29 7.59
C PHE A 83 15.73 -10.44 9.08
N GLU A 84 16.76 -9.76 9.57
CA GLU A 84 17.24 -9.94 10.94
C GLU A 84 16.20 -9.47 11.96
N LEU A 85 15.56 -8.31 11.76
CA LEU A 85 14.47 -7.87 12.65
C LEU A 85 13.29 -8.85 12.63
N ALA A 86 12.94 -9.38 11.46
CA ALA A 86 11.87 -10.37 11.35
C ALA A 86 12.21 -11.67 12.10
N TRP A 87 13.44 -12.17 11.99
CA TRP A 87 13.85 -13.37 12.72
C TRP A 87 13.81 -13.18 14.24
N GLN A 88 14.11 -11.97 14.73
CA GLN A 88 13.99 -11.65 16.15
C GLN A 88 12.52 -11.49 16.60
N ALA A 89 11.64 -11.04 15.70
CA ALA A 89 10.29 -10.63 16.03
C ALA A 89 9.19 -11.67 15.74
N VAL A 90 9.47 -12.74 15.01
CA VAL A 90 8.49 -13.79 14.67
C VAL A 90 8.54 -14.94 15.69
N PRO A 91 7.64 -14.98 16.68
CA PRO A 91 7.22 -16.22 17.31
C PRO A 91 6.13 -16.90 16.46
N LEU A 92 6.02 -18.22 16.56
CA LEU A 92 5.07 -19.05 15.81
C LEU A 92 3.60 -18.54 15.85
N ARG A 93 3.12 -17.94 14.73
CA ARG A 93 1.72 -17.82 14.19
C ARG A 93 0.84 -16.59 14.52
N HIS A 94 0.32 -15.91 13.48
CA HIS A 94 -1.12 -15.68 13.15
C HIS A 94 -1.33 -14.90 11.80
N PRO A 95 -2.49 -15.00 11.10
CA PRO A 95 -2.86 -14.13 9.97
C PRO A 95 -4.18 -13.33 10.17
N LEU A 96 -4.39 -12.26 9.38
CA LEU A 96 -5.64 -11.47 9.28
C LEU A 96 -5.90 -10.95 7.84
N ALA A 97 -7.17 -10.63 7.53
CA ALA A 97 -7.68 -10.28 6.18
C ALA A 97 -8.79 -9.20 6.16
N LYS A 98 -8.98 -8.58 4.96
CA LYS A 98 -10.22 -8.06 4.29
C LYS A 98 -10.08 -6.65 3.68
N GLY A 99 -10.48 -6.53 2.41
CA GLY A 99 -10.36 -5.37 1.50
C GLY A 99 -9.54 -5.71 0.23
N ILE A 100 -9.77 -6.90 -0.33
CA ILE A 100 -8.88 -7.57 -1.26
C ILE A 100 -9.47 -7.46 -2.68
N PRO A 101 -8.69 -7.21 -3.74
CA PRO A 101 -9.12 -7.42 -5.12
C PRO A 101 -9.62 -8.85 -5.32
N VAL A 102 -10.89 -9.01 -5.74
CA VAL A 102 -11.55 -10.33 -5.87
C VAL A 102 -11.81 -10.76 -7.31
N LYS A 103 -11.78 -9.84 -8.29
CA LYS A 103 -12.06 -10.15 -9.70
C LYS A 103 -11.45 -9.13 -10.65
N VAL A 104 -10.92 -9.61 -11.78
CA VAL A 104 -10.56 -8.82 -12.96
C VAL A 104 -11.24 -9.43 -14.19
N THR A 105 -11.85 -8.57 -15.02
CA THR A 105 -12.43 -8.94 -16.31
C THR A 105 -11.74 -8.11 -17.41
N ILE A 106 -11.28 -8.75 -18.48
CA ILE A 106 -10.63 -8.08 -19.62
C ILE A 106 -11.57 -7.98 -20.83
N GLU A 107 -11.24 -7.15 -21.83
CA GLU A 107 -12.13 -6.79 -22.96
C GLU A 107 -12.64 -7.99 -23.79
N ASN A 108 -11.93 -9.11 -23.79
CA ASN A 108 -12.34 -10.33 -24.50
C ASN A 108 -13.36 -11.20 -23.70
N GLY A 109 -13.75 -10.76 -22.49
CA GLY A 109 -14.70 -11.46 -21.61
C GLY A 109 -14.07 -12.48 -20.65
N GLU A 110 -12.74 -12.64 -20.63
CA GLU A 110 -12.05 -13.51 -19.67
C GLU A 110 -12.14 -12.93 -18.24
N GLU A 111 -12.61 -13.75 -17.30
CA GLU A 111 -12.71 -13.42 -15.88
C GLU A 111 -11.68 -14.21 -15.06
N VAL A 112 -10.94 -13.52 -14.19
CA VAL A 112 -10.00 -14.13 -13.26
C VAL A 112 -10.33 -13.68 -11.83
N THR A 113 -10.63 -14.65 -10.97
CA THR A 113 -11.00 -14.43 -9.56
C THR A 113 -9.94 -14.91 -8.57
N GLU A 114 -9.05 -15.83 -8.99
CA GLU A 114 -8.00 -16.35 -8.13
C GLU A 114 -6.91 -15.29 -7.88
N PRO A 115 -6.60 -14.93 -6.62
CA PRO A 115 -5.72 -13.79 -6.29
C PRO A 115 -4.36 -13.76 -7.00
N VAL A 116 -3.68 -14.91 -7.06
CA VAL A 116 -2.35 -15.01 -7.69
C VAL A 116 -2.46 -14.83 -9.20
N GLU A 117 -3.43 -15.46 -9.82
CA GLU A 117 -3.63 -15.39 -11.27
C GLU A 117 -4.13 -14.00 -11.69
N LEU A 118 -4.98 -13.37 -10.87
CA LEU A 118 -5.39 -11.98 -11.02
C LEU A 118 -4.17 -11.05 -11.01
N PHE A 119 -3.28 -11.18 -10.03
CA PHE A 119 -2.09 -10.34 -9.95
C PHE A 119 -1.11 -10.61 -11.12
N LYS A 120 -0.94 -11.87 -11.54
CA LYS A 120 -0.13 -12.23 -12.72
C LYS A 120 -0.71 -11.64 -14.00
N LEU A 121 -2.03 -11.68 -14.18
CA LEU A 121 -2.71 -11.09 -15.32
C LEU A 121 -2.45 -9.58 -15.39
N LEU A 122 -2.61 -8.87 -14.26
CA LEU A 122 -2.34 -7.43 -14.21
C LEU A 122 -0.87 -7.10 -14.46
N ASN A 123 0.06 -7.92 -13.99
CA ASN A 123 1.47 -7.77 -14.35
C ASN A 123 1.71 -7.93 -15.85
N ARG A 124 1.05 -8.88 -16.51
CA ARG A 124 1.15 -9.08 -17.97
C ARG A 124 0.61 -7.87 -18.73
N ILE A 125 -0.60 -7.42 -18.39
CA ILE A 125 -1.23 -6.25 -19.02
C ILE A 125 -0.35 -5.01 -18.85
N GLY A 126 0.11 -4.73 -17.62
CA GLY A 126 0.96 -3.58 -17.37
C GLY A 126 2.34 -3.71 -18.03
N HIS A 127 2.92 -4.91 -18.07
CA HIS A 127 4.18 -5.18 -18.79
C HIS A 127 4.05 -4.83 -20.27
N ASP A 128 3.03 -5.36 -20.95
CA ASP A 128 2.85 -5.17 -22.40
C ASP A 128 2.55 -3.71 -22.76
N ALA A 129 1.88 -2.99 -21.85
CA ALA A 129 1.63 -1.56 -21.98
C ALA A 129 2.81 -0.68 -21.51
N GLY A 130 3.83 -1.23 -20.84
CA GLY A 130 4.97 -0.50 -20.29
C GLY A 130 4.71 0.27 -18.98
N VAL A 131 3.64 -0.07 -18.26
CA VAL A 131 3.18 0.59 -17.02
C VAL A 131 4.04 0.21 -15.80
N GLY A 132 4.21 1.16 -14.88
CA GLY A 132 4.76 0.90 -13.54
C GLY A 132 6.29 0.93 -13.46
N ARG A 133 6.95 1.57 -14.44
CA ARG A 133 8.39 1.81 -14.46
C ARG A 133 8.72 3.05 -13.63
N VAL A 134 9.64 2.92 -12.69
CA VAL A 134 10.06 4.01 -11.79
C VAL A 134 11.59 4.08 -11.76
N ASP A 135 12.14 5.27 -11.90
CA ASP A 135 13.54 5.61 -11.62
C ASP A 135 13.56 6.63 -10.48
N ILE A 136 14.21 6.29 -9.38
CA ILE A 136 14.19 7.06 -8.13
C ILE A 136 15.58 7.11 -7.52
N VAL A 137 15.89 8.22 -6.84
CA VAL A 137 16.93 8.29 -5.80
C VAL A 137 16.23 8.24 -4.44
N GLU A 138 16.37 7.13 -3.74
CA GLU A 138 15.72 6.86 -2.46
C GLU A 138 16.68 7.04 -1.27
N ASN A 139 16.14 7.34 -0.09
CA ASN A 139 16.90 7.30 1.16
C ASN A 139 16.81 5.88 1.78
N ARG A 140 17.96 5.26 2.03
CA ARG A 140 18.04 3.99 2.78
C ARG A 140 17.87 4.25 4.26
N PHE A 141 17.38 3.25 4.98
CA PHE A 141 17.19 3.36 6.42
C PHE A 141 18.51 3.63 7.16
N ILE A 142 19.61 3.11 6.63
CA ILE A 142 20.97 3.34 7.14
C ILE A 142 21.55 4.74 6.80
N GLY A 143 20.74 5.68 6.30
CA GLY A 143 21.13 7.08 6.07
C GLY A 143 21.84 7.38 4.74
N LEU A 144 21.92 6.42 3.82
CA LEU A 144 22.56 6.60 2.51
C LEU A 144 21.53 6.81 1.40
N LYS A 145 21.85 7.64 0.40
CA LYS A 145 21.07 7.72 -0.85
C LYS A 145 21.44 6.57 -1.79
N SER A 146 20.46 6.10 -2.57
CA SER A 146 20.64 5.06 -3.58
C SER A 146 19.76 5.34 -4.78
N ARG A 147 20.27 5.16 -6.00
CA ARG A 147 19.41 5.11 -7.20
C ARG A 147 18.88 3.70 -7.39
N GLY A 148 17.60 3.57 -7.72
CA GLY A 148 16.94 2.31 -8.04
C GLY A 148 15.99 2.48 -9.22
N CYS A 149 15.96 1.46 -10.09
CA CYS A 149 14.97 1.34 -11.15
C CYS A 149 14.06 0.15 -10.82
N TYR A 150 12.75 0.34 -10.90
CA TYR A 150 11.75 -0.66 -10.52
C TYR A 150 10.69 -0.80 -11.60
N ASP A 151 10.21 -2.03 -11.81
CA ASP A 151 9.06 -2.35 -12.64
C ASP A 151 7.97 -2.99 -11.75
N THR A 152 6.85 -2.31 -11.58
CA THR A 152 5.74 -2.74 -10.71
C THR A 152 4.37 -2.63 -11.41
N PRO A 153 4.18 -3.29 -12.57
CA PRO A 153 3.01 -3.10 -13.43
C PRO A 153 1.68 -3.38 -12.74
N GLY A 154 1.51 -4.59 -12.18
CA GLY A 154 0.25 -5.00 -11.55
C GLY A 154 -0.08 -4.19 -10.30
N LEU A 155 0.93 -3.88 -9.47
CA LEU A 155 0.77 -3.03 -8.29
C LEU A 155 0.38 -1.59 -8.67
N THR A 156 0.96 -1.05 -9.74
CA THR A 156 0.64 0.30 -10.23
C THR A 156 -0.82 0.37 -10.67
N ILE A 157 -1.29 -0.63 -11.43
CA ILE A 157 -2.68 -0.71 -11.89
C ILE A 157 -3.65 -0.89 -10.71
N LEU A 158 -3.37 -1.84 -9.80
CA LEU A 158 -4.22 -2.10 -8.64
C LEU A 158 -4.33 -0.89 -7.71
N ARG A 159 -3.20 -0.23 -7.41
CA ARG A 159 -3.19 0.95 -6.56
C ARG A 159 -4.00 2.08 -7.19
N LEU A 160 -3.87 2.31 -8.50
CA LEU A 160 -4.65 3.31 -9.20
C LEU A 160 -6.15 3.02 -9.10
N ALA A 161 -6.56 1.80 -9.44
CA ALA A 161 -7.96 1.37 -9.35
C ALA A 161 -8.51 1.51 -7.93
N HIS A 162 -7.71 1.17 -6.93
CA HIS A 162 -8.10 1.24 -5.54
C HIS A 162 -8.30 2.68 -5.04
N ILE A 163 -7.33 3.58 -5.27
CA ILE A 163 -7.45 5.01 -4.93
C ILE A 163 -8.69 5.63 -5.55
N ASP A 164 -8.95 5.23 -6.79
CA ASP A 164 -10.06 5.71 -7.58
C ASP A 164 -11.41 5.27 -7.01
N LEU A 165 -11.51 4.00 -6.63
CA LEU A 165 -12.69 3.46 -5.96
C LEU A 165 -12.93 4.13 -4.60
N GLU A 166 -11.88 4.28 -3.78
CA GLU A 166 -11.98 4.95 -2.48
C GLU A 166 -12.52 6.37 -2.59
N GLY A 167 -12.24 7.08 -3.69
CA GLY A 167 -12.82 8.40 -3.93
C GLY A 167 -14.33 8.42 -4.10
N LEU A 168 -14.93 7.30 -4.53
CA LEU A 168 -16.37 7.13 -4.62
C LEU A 168 -16.97 6.68 -3.28
N VAL A 169 -16.26 5.81 -2.55
CA VAL A 169 -16.89 4.98 -1.50
C VAL A 169 -16.40 5.21 -0.07
N MET A 170 -15.34 6.01 0.12
CA MET A 170 -14.79 6.30 1.45
C MET A 170 -15.11 7.74 1.88
N ASP A 171 -15.47 7.90 3.16
CA ASP A 171 -15.61 9.23 3.76
C ASP A 171 -14.33 10.06 3.62
N SER A 172 -14.49 11.35 3.33
CA SER A 172 -13.39 12.25 3.04
C SER A 172 -12.44 12.47 4.22
N ALA A 173 -12.94 12.50 5.46
CA ALA A 173 -12.12 12.71 6.65
C ALA A 173 -11.35 11.43 7.02
N VAL A 174 -11.99 10.26 6.91
CA VAL A 174 -11.32 8.96 7.05
C VAL A 174 -10.22 8.80 6.00
N ARG A 175 -10.52 9.12 4.74
CA ARG A 175 -9.54 9.07 3.64
C ARG A 175 -8.36 10.00 3.91
N ALA A 176 -8.61 11.23 4.35
CA ALA A 176 -7.56 12.19 4.67
C ALA A 176 -6.62 11.69 5.79
N LEU A 177 -7.17 11.14 6.89
CA LEU A 177 -6.36 10.53 7.96
C LEU A 177 -5.54 9.34 7.43
N ARG A 178 -6.15 8.52 6.58
CA ARG A 178 -5.50 7.36 5.98
C ARG A 178 -4.33 7.79 5.08
N ASP A 179 -4.55 8.75 4.18
CA ASP A 179 -3.53 9.27 3.26
C ASP A 179 -2.39 10.00 3.99
N GLN A 180 -2.71 10.84 4.98
CA GLN A 180 -1.71 11.71 5.64
C GLN A 180 -0.87 11.00 6.69
N PHE A 181 -1.43 10.02 7.39
CA PHE A 181 -0.75 9.39 8.53
C PHE A 181 -0.54 7.89 8.33
N ILE A 182 -1.61 7.15 8.02
CA ILE A 182 -1.60 5.68 7.98
C ILE A 182 -0.75 5.16 6.82
N THR A 183 -0.97 5.66 5.61
CA THR A 183 -0.23 5.29 4.39
C THR A 183 1.26 5.55 4.56
N ILE A 184 1.64 6.73 5.06
CA ILE A 184 3.03 7.11 5.26
C ILE A 184 3.69 6.23 6.32
N SER A 185 3.02 6.05 7.47
CA SER A 185 3.56 5.28 8.60
C SER A 185 3.77 3.82 8.22
N TRP A 186 2.75 3.18 7.63
CA TRP A 186 2.83 1.77 7.22
C TRP A 186 3.90 1.55 6.16
N SER A 187 3.97 2.42 5.15
CA SER A 187 4.98 2.35 4.08
C SER A 187 6.40 2.47 4.63
N ARG A 188 6.61 3.42 5.56
CA ARG A 188 7.92 3.63 6.20
C ARG A 188 8.31 2.47 7.10
N GLN A 189 7.37 1.96 7.92
CA GLN A 189 7.60 0.80 8.77
C GLN A 189 8.01 -0.40 7.93
N LEU A 190 7.27 -0.72 6.86
CA LEU A 190 7.61 -1.81 5.96
C LEU A 190 8.98 -1.61 5.29
N TYR A 191 9.24 -0.41 4.74
CA TYR A 191 10.52 -0.13 4.08
C TYR A 191 11.71 -0.32 5.02
N ASN A 192 11.57 0.13 6.27
CA ASN A 192 12.59 0.06 7.33
C ASN A 192 12.74 -1.33 7.97
N GLY A 193 11.93 -2.32 7.58
CA GLY A 193 11.97 -3.67 8.17
C GLY A 193 11.21 -3.83 9.49
N MET A 194 10.40 -2.84 9.86
CA MET A 194 9.56 -2.84 11.07
C MET A 194 8.20 -3.50 10.82
N TYR A 195 8.14 -4.53 9.96
CA TYR A 195 6.86 -5.18 9.67
C TYR A 195 6.28 -5.90 10.88
N PHE A 196 7.12 -6.51 11.73
CA PHE A 196 6.62 -7.24 12.91
C PHE A 196 6.55 -6.36 14.17
N SER A 197 6.51 -5.04 14.03
CA SER A 197 6.44 -4.12 15.16
C SER A 197 4.98 -3.82 15.59
N PRO A 198 4.74 -3.53 16.88
CA PRO A 198 3.40 -3.25 17.39
C PRO A 198 2.80 -1.98 16.77
N GLU A 199 3.62 -0.96 16.48
CA GLU A 199 3.14 0.24 15.82
C GLU A 199 2.70 0.01 14.37
N ARG A 200 3.23 -1.02 13.68
CA ARG A 200 2.69 -1.44 12.38
C ARG A 200 1.34 -2.13 12.54
N GLU A 201 1.17 -3.00 13.53
CA GLU A 201 -0.12 -3.64 13.82
C GLU A 201 -1.21 -2.63 14.17
N PHE A 202 -0.86 -1.64 14.98
CA PHE A 202 -1.77 -0.55 15.33
C PHE A 202 -2.26 0.20 14.08
N VAL A 203 -1.33 0.62 13.22
CA VAL A 203 -1.64 1.32 11.96
C VAL A 203 -2.43 0.42 11.01
N GLU A 204 -2.14 -0.89 10.97
CA GLU A 204 -2.83 -1.84 10.11
C GLU A 204 -4.29 -2.05 10.49
N ASN A 205 -4.63 -2.01 11.78
CA ASN A 205 -6.03 -2.10 12.20
C ASN A 205 -6.86 -0.90 11.68
N SER A 206 -6.27 0.30 11.58
CA SER A 206 -6.92 1.43 10.94
C SER A 206 -7.14 1.22 9.43
N ILE A 207 -6.20 0.53 8.76
CA ILE A 207 -6.37 0.12 7.36
C ILE A 207 -7.57 -0.82 7.25
N ILE A 208 -7.62 -1.89 8.05
CA ILE A 208 -8.75 -2.85 8.05
C ILE A 208 -10.10 -2.13 8.22
N PHE A 209 -10.18 -1.20 9.17
CA PHE A 209 -11.39 -0.42 9.40
C PHE A 209 -11.78 0.41 8.17
N SER A 210 -10.83 1.13 7.56
CA SER A 210 -11.11 1.98 6.39
C SER A 210 -11.68 1.19 5.20
N GLN A 211 -11.35 -0.10 5.08
CA GLN A 211 -11.68 -0.93 3.93
C GLN A 211 -13.04 -1.64 4.03
N GLN A 212 -13.78 -1.46 5.13
CA GLN A 212 -15.03 -2.19 5.38
C GLN A 212 -16.11 -1.97 4.30
N ASN A 213 -16.15 -0.77 3.72
CA ASN A 213 -17.15 -0.37 2.72
C ASN A 213 -16.54 -0.13 1.33
N VAL A 214 -15.25 -0.47 1.13
CA VAL A 214 -14.57 -0.28 -0.15
C VAL A 214 -14.93 -1.44 -1.07
N ASN A 215 -16.02 -1.27 -1.81
CA ASN A 215 -16.53 -2.25 -2.75
C ASN A 215 -17.10 -1.56 -4.00
N GLY A 216 -16.81 -2.10 -5.18
CA GLY A 216 -17.26 -1.56 -6.45
C GLY A 216 -16.35 -1.98 -7.60
N VAL A 217 -16.57 -1.36 -8.75
CA VAL A 217 -15.88 -1.67 -10.00
C VAL A 217 -15.24 -0.41 -10.53
N VAL A 218 -13.99 -0.53 -10.99
CA VAL A 218 -13.27 0.52 -11.71
C VAL A 218 -12.82 -0.02 -13.05
N ARG A 219 -13.13 0.69 -14.13
CA ARG A 219 -12.64 0.38 -15.47
C ARG A 219 -11.30 1.07 -15.67
N ILE A 220 -10.26 0.29 -15.97
CA ILE A 220 -8.90 0.80 -16.21
C ILE A 220 -8.48 0.54 -17.65
N MET A 221 -7.84 1.52 -18.28
CA MET A 221 -7.11 1.36 -19.53
C MET A 221 -5.61 1.48 -19.27
N ALA A 222 -4.84 0.48 -19.71
CA ALA A 222 -3.37 0.54 -19.71
C ALA A 222 -2.89 0.87 -21.13
N TYR A 223 -2.17 1.98 -21.29
CA TYR A 223 -1.71 2.47 -22.59
C TYR A 223 -0.39 3.22 -22.48
N LYS A 224 0.60 2.81 -23.28
CA LYS A 224 1.88 3.53 -23.53
C LYS A 224 2.52 4.10 -22.27
N GLY A 225 2.79 3.22 -21.31
CA GLY A 225 3.47 3.54 -20.06
C GLY A 225 2.56 4.03 -18.94
N ASN A 226 1.27 4.22 -19.20
CA ASN A 226 0.31 4.80 -18.26
C ASN A 226 -0.89 3.89 -18.03
N ALA A 227 -1.55 4.07 -16.89
CA ALA A 227 -2.86 3.51 -16.60
C ALA A 227 -3.84 4.66 -16.32
N TYR A 228 -5.07 4.54 -16.82
CA TYR A 228 -6.12 5.55 -16.73
C TYR A 228 -7.39 4.93 -16.18
N ALA A 229 -8.01 5.56 -15.19
CA ALA A 229 -9.35 5.18 -14.76
C ALA A 229 -10.39 5.83 -15.69
N LEU A 230 -11.21 5.00 -16.34
CA LEU A 230 -12.22 5.39 -17.33
C LEU A 230 -13.61 5.57 -16.73
N GLY A 231 -13.82 5.08 -15.52
CA GLY A 231 -15.09 5.17 -14.82
C GLY A 231 -15.13 4.20 -13.64
N ARG A 232 -16.00 4.49 -12.70
CA ARG A 232 -16.22 3.67 -11.51
C ARG A 232 -17.70 3.60 -11.17
N GLY A 233 -18.08 2.58 -10.42
CA GLY A 233 -19.41 2.42 -9.86
C GLY A 233 -19.37 1.54 -8.63
N SER A 234 -20.33 1.72 -7.73
CA SER A 234 -20.55 0.87 -6.57
C SER A 234 -22.04 0.68 -6.37
N GLU A 235 -22.48 -0.56 -6.21
CA GLU A 235 -23.87 -0.88 -5.87
C GLU A 235 -24.11 -0.80 -4.36
N THR A 236 -23.04 -0.80 -3.55
CA THR A 236 -23.11 -0.96 -2.10
C THR A 236 -22.72 0.31 -1.34
N SER A 237 -22.16 1.31 -2.01
CA SER A 237 -21.78 2.57 -1.38
C SER A 237 -22.63 3.72 -1.91
N ASN A 238 -23.21 4.46 -0.97
CA ASN A 238 -24.17 5.54 -1.23
C ASN A 238 -23.59 6.92 -0.86
N LEU A 239 -22.26 7.07 -0.81
CA LEU A 239 -21.63 8.34 -0.41
C LEU A 239 -21.62 9.39 -1.52
N TYR A 240 -21.71 8.96 -2.78
CA TYR A 240 -21.92 9.84 -3.92
C TYR A 240 -23.38 9.81 -4.35
N SER A 241 -23.95 11.00 -4.53
CA SER A 241 -25.30 11.20 -5.06
C SER A 241 -25.22 12.15 -6.25
N GLU A 242 -25.62 11.67 -7.42
CA GLU A 242 -25.71 12.49 -8.63
C GLU A 242 -26.70 13.64 -8.44
N GLU A 243 -27.80 13.39 -7.74
CA GLU A 243 -28.82 14.42 -7.42
C GLU A 243 -28.26 15.52 -6.51
N ASP A 244 -27.48 15.16 -5.48
CA ASP A 244 -26.89 16.12 -4.54
C ASP A 244 -25.77 16.94 -5.17
N ALA A 245 -25.05 16.36 -6.13
CA ALA A 245 -23.96 17.02 -6.83
C ALA A 245 -24.42 17.83 -8.06
N SER A 246 -25.66 17.64 -8.50
CA SER A 246 -26.18 18.26 -9.71
C SER A 246 -26.31 19.77 -9.54
N MET A 247 -25.82 20.51 -10.54
CA MET A 247 -25.96 21.97 -10.61
C MET A 247 -27.33 22.40 -11.13
N ASP A 248 -28.07 21.48 -11.75
CA ASP A 248 -29.36 21.72 -12.38
C ASP A 248 -30.54 21.46 -11.41
N SER A 249 -30.29 20.76 -10.29
CA SER A 249 -31.28 20.53 -9.21
C SER A 249 -30.90 21.25 -7.92
N HIS A 250 -31.91 21.74 -7.20
CA HIS A 250 -31.76 22.38 -5.88
C HIS A 250 -32.61 21.68 -4.81
N SER A 251 -33.00 20.42 -5.04
CA SER A 251 -33.90 19.66 -4.15
C SER A 251 -33.23 19.27 -2.83
N THR A 252 -31.93 18.99 -2.83
CA THR A 252 -31.22 18.41 -1.69
C THR A 252 -30.17 19.34 -1.08
N PHE A 253 -29.87 20.47 -1.71
CA PHE A 253 -28.90 21.46 -1.21
C PHE A 253 -29.39 22.91 -1.40
N SER A 254 -29.28 23.72 -0.34
CA SER A 254 -29.63 25.14 -0.36
C SER A 254 -28.37 26.01 -0.52
N PRO A 255 -28.26 26.82 -1.59
CA PRO A 255 -27.14 27.77 -1.74
C PRO A 255 -27.04 28.80 -0.61
N MET A 256 -28.12 29.06 0.14
CA MET A 256 -28.09 29.98 1.28
C MET A 256 -27.22 29.45 2.42
N ASP A 257 -27.13 28.14 2.61
CA ASP A 257 -26.33 27.54 3.69
C ASP A 257 -24.83 27.81 3.48
N THR A 258 -24.40 27.84 2.22
CA THR A 258 -23.02 28.21 1.85
C THR A 258 -22.65 29.62 2.31
N THR A 259 -23.59 30.58 2.25
CA THR A 259 -23.32 31.96 2.65
C THR A 259 -22.93 32.04 4.13
N TRP A 260 -23.66 31.33 4.99
CA TRP A 260 -23.36 31.28 6.42
C TRP A 260 -22.10 30.46 6.73
N PHE A 261 -21.89 29.35 6.02
CA PHE A 261 -20.66 28.57 6.14
C PHE A 261 -19.40 29.40 5.81
N ILE A 262 -19.44 30.15 4.71
CA ILE A 262 -18.36 31.08 4.31
C ILE A 262 -18.16 32.14 5.39
N ALA A 263 -19.24 32.74 5.90
CA ALA A 263 -19.15 33.76 6.94
C ALA A 263 -18.41 33.25 8.18
N ILE A 264 -18.69 32.01 8.62
CA ILE A 264 -18.01 31.36 9.74
C ILE A 264 -16.52 31.11 9.43
N GLN A 265 -16.20 30.50 8.28
CA GLN A 265 -14.80 30.25 7.89
C GLN A 265 -14.00 31.54 7.74
N ALA A 266 -14.64 32.61 7.28
CA ALA A 266 -14.01 33.92 7.08
C ALA A 266 -13.56 34.58 8.39
N ILE A 267 -14.15 34.27 9.55
CA ILE A 267 -13.82 34.92 10.83
C ILE A 267 -12.32 34.83 11.13
N ARG A 268 -11.73 33.62 11.04
CA ARG A 268 -10.30 33.43 11.32
C ARG A 268 -9.41 34.00 10.21
N LEU A 269 -9.87 33.92 8.96
CA LEU A 269 -9.10 34.39 7.80
C LEU A 269 -9.00 35.91 7.77
N LYS A 270 -10.09 36.63 8.08
CA LYS A 270 -10.11 38.09 8.20
C LYS A 270 -9.11 38.58 9.26
N LYS A 271 -9.16 38.01 10.47
CA LYS A 271 -8.22 38.35 11.55
C LYS A 271 -6.75 38.12 11.16
N TYR A 272 -6.46 37.00 10.49
CA TYR A 272 -5.11 36.73 10.01
C TYR A 272 -4.67 37.72 8.93
N GLY A 273 -5.56 38.10 8.01
CA GLY A 273 -5.31 39.13 7.00
C GLY A 273 -5.03 40.50 7.62
N GLU A 274 -5.85 40.94 8.56
CA GLU A 274 -5.68 42.19 9.33
C GLU A 274 -4.33 42.21 10.06
N SER A 275 -3.93 41.09 10.68
CA SER A 275 -2.62 40.94 11.32
C SER A 275 -1.46 41.10 10.33
N LYS A 276 -1.61 40.65 9.08
CA LYS A 276 -0.57 40.84 8.06
C LYS A 276 -0.49 42.27 7.57
N ILE A 277 -1.63 42.94 7.44
CA ILE A 277 -1.69 44.37 7.07
C ILE A 277 -1.02 45.21 8.14
N SER A 278 -1.33 44.98 9.42
CA SER A 278 -0.69 45.71 10.53
C SER A 278 0.81 45.47 10.63
N GLN A 279 1.28 44.28 10.26
CA GLN A 279 2.70 43.93 10.18
C GLN A 279 3.37 44.40 8.87
N GLY A 280 2.64 45.02 7.94
CA GLY A 280 3.15 45.46 6.63
C GLY A 280 3.55 44.30 5.68
N THR A 281 3.19 43.06 6.02
CA THR A 281 3.51 41.85 5.24
C THR A 281 2.46 41.53 4.18
N LEU A 282 1.28 42.15 4.27
CA LEU A 282 0.26 42.15 3.23
C LEU A 282 -0.08 43.60 2.87
N ARG A 283 0.19 43.98 1.63
CA ARG A 283 -0.23 45.29 1.10
C ARG A 283 -1.59 45.11 0.46
N THR A 284 -2.57 45.88 0.92
CA THR A 284 -3.78 46.11 0.13
C THR A 284 -3.38 47.12 -0.95
N GLU A 285 -3.31 46.68 -2.21
CA GLU A 285 -3.22 47.65 -3.31
C GLU A 285 -4.43 48.58 -3.22
N SER A 286 -4.15 49.88 -3.11
CA SER A 286 -5.15 50.95 -3.13
C SER A 286 -5.65 51.21 -4.54
#